data_AF-T0Y6F2-F1
#
_entry.id   AF-T0Y6F2-F1
#
_cell.length_a   1.000
_cell.length_b   1.000
_cell.length_c   1.000
_cell.angle_alpha   90.00
_cell.angle_beta   90.00
_cell.angle_gamma   90.00
#
_symmetry.space_group_name_H-M   'P 1'
#
loop_
_entity.id
_entity.type
_entity.pdbx_description
1 polymer ?
#
loop_
_entity_poly.entity_id
_entity_poly.type
_entity_poly.pdbx_seq_one_letter_code
_entity_poly.pdbx_strand_id
1 'polypeptide(L)'
;ALGTAREQVAVDQSSLAAARKTVASDQLDLTQKQRDLARDATLTKPGFVSRQTYDLAVTAAGQSAAVLARDEALVKVAVDNVSLAEANLKTAQAKV
;
A
#
# COMPACT_ATOMS: atom_id res chain seq x y z
N ALA A 1 -27.58 14.20 11.35
CA ALA A 1 -27.49 12.83 10.78
C ALA A 1 -27.08 12.85 9.31
N LEU A 2 -27.86 13.48 8.41
CA LEU A 2 -27.54 13.49 6.97
C LEU A 2 -26.23 14.21 6.61
N GLY A 3 -25.95 15.37 7.23
CA GLY A 3 -24.69 16.09 7.03
C GLY A 3 -23.47 15.26 7.42
N THR A 4 -23.48 14.69 8.63
CA THR A 4 -22.44 13.79 9.13
C THR A 4 -22.23 12.56 8.23
N ALA A 5 -23.30 11.98 7.67
CA ALA A 5 -23.17 10.85 6.76
C ALA A 5 -22.50 11.24 5.42
N ARG A 6 -22.73 12.46 4.92
CA ARG A 6 -22.03 12.97 3.73
C ARG A 6 -20.54 13.22 4.01
N GLU A 7 -20.24 13.80 5.18
CA GLU A 7 -18.86 14.03 5.61
C GLU A 7 -18.10 12.71 5.77
N GLN A 8 -18.74 11.67 6.31
CA GLN A 8 -18.12 10.35 6.44
C GLN A 8 -17.72 9.77 5.08
N VAL A 9 -18.61 9.84 4.07
CA VAL A 9 -18.28 9.40 2.70
C VAL A 9 -17.07 10.15 2.15
N ALA A 10 -17.01 11.47 2.33
CA ALA A 10 -15.89 12.28 1.86
C ALA A 10 -14.56 11.90 2.54
N VAL A 11 -14.59 11.65 3.86
CA VAL A 11 -13.40 11.20 4.62
C VAL A 11 -12.94 9.81 4.16
N ASP A 12 -13.85 8.88 3.95
CA ASP A 12 -13.51 7.52 3.52
C ASP A 12 -12.96 7.51 2.09
N GLN A 13 -13.51 8.34 1.20
CA GLN A 13 -12.97 8.52 -0.16
C GLN A 13 -11.56 9.13 -0.15
N SER A 14 -11.30 10.11 0.72
CA SER A 14 -9.97 10.68 0.91
C SER A 14 -8.98 9.64 1.44
N SER A 15 -9.42 8.82 2.40
CA SER A 15 -8.62 7.73 2.97
C SER A 15 -8.27 6.66 1.94
N LEU A 16 -9.22 6.29 1.07
CA LEU A 16 -8.99 5.40 -0.07
C LEU A 16 -7.97 6.00 -1.06
N ALA A 17 -8.09 7.29 -1.37
CA ALA A 17 -7.14 7.97 -2.24
C ALA A 17 -5.72 7.99 -1.65
N ALA A 18 -5.59 8.19 -0.34
CA ALA A 18 -4.31 8.11 0.36
C ALA A 18 -3.73 6.69 0.32
N ALA A 19 -4.52 5.66 0.64
CA ALA A 19 -4.09 4.26 0.60
C ALA A 19 -3.58 3.84 -0.80
N ARG A 20 -4.25 4.28 -1.87
CA ARG A 20 -3.80 4.04 -3.25
C ARG A 20 -2.47 4.69 -3.57
N LYS A 21 -2.21 5.90 -3.05
CA LYS A 21 -0.92 6.57 -3.22
C LYS A 21 0.20 5.88 -2.45
N THR A 22 -0.10 5.34 -1.27
CA THR A 22 0.85 4.50 -0.51
C THR A 22 1.25 3.26 -1.31
N VAL A 23 0.28 2.52 -1.85
CA VAL A 23 0.55 1.36 -2.72
C VAL A 23 1.44 1.74 -3.91
N ALA A 24 1.17 2.87 -4.57
CA ALA A 24 2.02 3.34 -5.68
C ALA A 24 3.45 3.65 -5.22
N SER A 25 3.63 4.21 -4.03
CA SER A 25 4.95 4.45 -3.43
C SER A 25 5.67 3.13 -3.13
N ASP A 26 4.99 2.16 -2.54
CA ASP A 26 5.58 0.87 -2.17
C ASP A 26 5.96 0.04 -3.40
N GLN A 27 5.18 0.14 -4.50
CA GLN A 27 5.56 -0.44 -5.78
C GLN A 27 6.90 0.11 -6.30
N LEU A 28 7.12 1.43 -6.16
CA LEU A 28 8.38 2.07 -6.55
C LEU A 28 9.54 1.63 -5.64
N ASP A 29 9.31 1.56 -4.33
CA ASP A 29 10.32 1.06 -3.38
C ASP A 29 10.70 -0.40 -3.69
N LEU A 30 9.71 -1.29 -3.86
CA LEU A 30 9.96 -2.69 -4.19
C LEU A 30 10.76 -2.82 -5.49
N THR A 31 10.39 -2.06 -6.52
CA THR A 31 11.12 -2.06 -7.79
C THR A 31 12.57 -1.60 -7.59
N GLN A 32 12.82 -0.59 -6.75
CA GLN A 32 14.17 -0.17 -6.41
C GLN A 32 14.94 -1.26 -5.67
N LYS A 33 14.35 -1.89 -4.64
CA LYS A 33 15.01 -2.97 -3.88
C LYS A 33 15.31 -4.19 -4.75
N GLN A 34 14.44 -4.51 -5.70
CA GLN A 34 14.68 -5.58 -6.68
C GLN A 34 15.86 -5.26 -7.61
N ARG A 35 15.99 -3.99 -8.06
CA ARG A 35 17.16 -3.56 -8.84
C ARG A 35 18.46 -3.66 -8.04
N ASP A 36 18.44 -3.27 -6.77
CA ASP A 36 19.61 -3.35 -5.90
C ASP A 36 19.99 -4.81 -5.63
N LEU A 37 19.01 -5.67 -5.33
CA LEU A 37 19.23 -7.11 -5.21
C LEU A 37 19.84 -7.72 -6.48
N ALA A 38 19.31 -7.38 -7.66
CA ALA A 38 19.84 -7.86 -8.93
C ALA A 38 21.29 -7.41 -9.14
N ARG A 39 21.62 -6.16 -8.79
CA ARG A 39 22.99 -5.65 -8.83
C ARG A 39 23.90 -6.42 -7.89
N ASP A 40 23.52 -6.59 -6.63
CA ASP A 40 24.35 -7.28 -5.64
C ASP A 40 24.54 -8.76 -5.97
N ALA A 41 23.55 -9.41 -6.58
CA ALA A 41 23.67 -10.77 -7.10
C ALA A 41 24.81 -10.88 -8.13
N THR A 42 24.91 -9.91 -9.04
CA THR A 42 25.98 -9.87 -10.06
C THR A 42 27.34 -9.54 -9.50
N LEU A 43 27.41 -8.74 -8.43
CA LEU A 43 28.66 -8.28 -7.81
C LEU A 43 29.21 -9.23 -6.73
N THR A 44 28.36 -10.10 -6.17
CA THR A 44 28.78 -11.06 -5.13
C THR A 44 29.68 -12.15 -5.71
N LYS A 45 29.35 -12.68 -6.90
CA LYS A 45 30.13 -13.74 -7.55
C LYS A 45 31.60 -13.35 -7.82
N PRO A 46 31.92 -12.16 -8.36
CA PRO A 46 33.30 -11.69 -8.50
C PRO A 46 33.93 -11.20 -7.18
N GLY A 47 33.20 -11.18 -6.07
CA GLY A 47 33.70 -10.74 -4.76
C GLY A 47 33.74 -9.23 -4.56
N PHE A 48 33.10 -8.43 -5.42
CA PHE A 48 33.05 -6.97 -5.28
C PHE A 48 32.15 -6.50 -4.14
N VAL A 49 31.15 -7.32 -3.76
CA VAL A 49 30.35 -7.11 -2.55
C VAL A 49 30.35 -8.37 -1.69
N SER A 50 30.18 -8.19 -0.38
CA SER A 50 30.14 -9.31 0.56
C SER A 50 28.86 -10.13 0.41
N ARG A 51 28.90 -11.41 0.78
CA ARG A 51 27.70 -12.24 0.86
C ARG A 51 26.64 -11.63 1.80
N GLN A 52 27.08 -11.02 2.90
CA GLN A 52 26.20 -10.31 3.83
C GLN A 52 25.45 -9.15 3.15
N THR A 53 26.11 -8.38 2.29
CA THR A 53 25.49 -7.30 1.52
C THR A 53 24.36 -7.82 0.63
N TYR A 54 24.62 -8.92 -0.08
CA TYR A 54 23.60 -9.60 -0.88
C TYR A 54 22.42 -10.11 -0.04
N ASP A 55 22.68 -10.76 1.09
CA ASP A 55 21.62 -11.29 1.96
C ASP A 55 20.77 -10.16 2.59
N LEU A 56 21.37 -8.99 2.85
CA LEU A 56 20.63 -7.78 3.25
C LEU A 56 19.74 -7.25 2.12
N ALA A 57 20.22 -7.25 0.87
CA ALA A 57 19.41 -6.85 -0.29
C ALA A 57 18.24 -7.82 -0.52
N VAL A 58 18.44 -9.13 -0.34
CA VAL A 58 17.36 -10.15 -0.37
C VAL A 58 16.30 -9.82 0.67
N THR A 59 16.73 -9.56 1.90
CA THR A 59 15.84 -9.24 3.03
C THR A 59 15.06 -7.96 2.77
N ALA A 60 15.73 -6.90 2.28
CA ALA A 60 15.10 -5.61 1.99
C ALA A 60 14.04 -5.73 0.89
N ALA A 61 14.31 -6.47 -0.19
CA ALA A 61 13.33 -6.72 -1.24
C ALA A 61 12.12 -7.51 -0.71
N GLY A 62 12.35 -8.54 0.12
CA GLY A 62 11.27 -9.30 0.76
C GLY A 62 10.41 -8.47 1.71
N GLN A 63 11.02 -7.60 2.52
CA GLN A 63 10.30 -6.69 3.41
C GLN A 63 9.46 -5.68 2.63
N SER A 64 10.01 -5.08 1.58
CA SER A 64 9.28 -4.14 0.72
C SER A 64 8.09 -4.81 0.03
N ALA A 65 8.25 -6.06 -0.43
CA ALA A 65 7.14 -6.84 -1.00
C ALA A 65 6.04 -7.12 0.03
N ALA A 66 6.40 -7.43 1.28
CA ALA A 66 5.43 -7.65 2.35
C ALA A 66 4.68 -6.35 2.72
N VAL A 67 5.37 -5.21 2.71
CA VAL A 67 4.75 -3.89 2.91
C VAL A 67 3.75 -3.57 1.80
N LEU A 68 4.14 -3.75 0.53
CA LEU A 68 3.24 -3.58 -0.60
C LEU A 68 1.98 -4.47 -0.46
N ALA A 69 2.14 -5.75 -0.16
CA ALA A 69 1.01 -6.67 -0.01
C ALA A 69 0.06 -6.27 1.14
N ARG A 70 0.61 -5.77 2.26
CA ARG A 70 -0.17 -5.23 3.36
C ARG A 70 -0.98 -4.01 2.90
N ASP A 71 -0.37 -3.11 2.16
CA ASP A 71 -1.00 -1.84 1.80
C ASP A 71 -2.01 -2.01 0.66
N GLU A 72 -1.84 -3.01 -0.21
CA GLU A 72 -2.87 -3.49 -1.13
C GLU A 72 -4.11 -4.02 -0.38
N ALA A 73 -3.90 -4.76 0.72
CA ALA A 73 -5.01 -5.21 1.57
C ALA A 73 -5.72 -4.03 2.25
N LEU A 74 -4.97 -3.00 2.68
CA LEU A 74 -5.56 -1.77 3.25
C LEU A 74 -6.36 -0.96 2.22
N VAL A 75 -5.96 -0.96 0.94
CA VAL A 75 -6.81 -0.39 -0.13
C VAL A 75 -8.14 -1.11 -0.20
N LYS A 76 -8.17 -2.44 -0.10
CA LYS A 76 -9.43 -3.19 -0.07
C LYS A 76 -10.31 -2.79 1.12
N VAL A 77 -9.72 -2.69 2.31
CA VAL A 77 -10.45 -2.22 3.51
C VAL A 77 -11.02 -0.81 3.30
N ALA A 78 -10.25 0.10 2.71
CA ALA A 78 -10.72 1.46 2.42
C ALA A 78 -11.88 1.47 1.40
N VAL A 79 -11.86 0.60 0.39
CA VAL A 79 -12.98 0.41 -0.56
C VAL A 79 -14.24 -0.08 0.17
N ASP A 80 -14.09 -1.06 1.06
CA ASP A 80 -15.20 -1.62 1.83
C ASP A 80 -15.80 -0.54 2.77
N ASN A 81 -14.97 0.31 3.37
CA ASN A 81 -15.42 1.44 4.20
C ASN A 81 -16.21 2.49 3.41
N VAL A 82 -15.72 2.89 2.23
CA VAL A 82 -16.47 3.81 1.34
C VAL A 82 -17.83 3.23 1.01
N SER A 83 -17.89 1.95 0.64
CA SER A 83 -19.14 1.27 0.30
C SER A 83 -20.14 1.26 1.46
N LEU A 84 -19.65 1.01 2.67
CA LEU A 84 -20.46 1.07 3.89
C LEU A 84 -20.97 2.50 4.19
N ALA A 85 -20.11 3.51 4.06
CA ALA A 85 -20.49 4.90 4.28
C ALA A 85 -21.56 5.38 3.28
N GLU A 86 -21.45 4.98 2.02
CA GLU A 86 -22.45 5.27 0.98
C GLU A 86 -23.79 4.61 1.29
N ALA A 87 -23.79 3.35 1.75
CA ALA A 87 -25.01 2.66 2.18
C ALA A 87 -25.67 3.34 3.40
N ASN A 88 -24.87 3.79 4.36
CA ASN A 88 -25.34 4.54 5.52
C ASN A 88 -25.92 5.91 5.11
N LEU A 89 -25.28 6.61 4.17
CA LEU A 89 -25.80 7.86 3.61
C LEU A 89 -27.15 7.64 2.94
N LYS A 90 -27.30 6.60 2.11
CA LYS A 90 -28.57 6.24 1.47
C LYS A 90 -29.66 5.97 2.50
N THR A 91 -29.32 5.25 3.58
CA THR A 91 -30.25 4.98 4.68
C THR A 91 -30.65 6.26 5.41
N ALA A 92 -29.72 7.19 5.64
CA ALA A 92 -30.00 8.47 6.24
C ALA A 92 -30.89 9.36 5.36
N GLN A 93 -30.68 9.33 4.03
CA GLN A 93 -31.51 10.04 3.06
C GLN A 93 -32.94 9.53 3.04
N ALA A 94 -33.16 8.21 3.16
CA ALA A 94 -34.50 7.63 3.15
C ALA A 94 -35.33 7.93 4.42
N LYS A 95 -34.70 8.46 5.47
CA LYS A 95 -35.36 8.78 6.76
C LYS A 95 -35.74 10.26 6.92
N VAL A 96 -35.40 11.10 5.93
CA VAL A 96 -35.64 12.55 5.93
C VAL A 96 -36.55 12.87 4.76
#